data_AF-A0A958UFH8-F1
#
_entry.id   AF-A0A958UFH8-F1
#
_cell.length_a   1.000
_cell.length_b   1.000
_cell.length_c   1.000
_cell.angle_alpha   90.00
_cell.angle_beta   90.00
_cell.angle_gamma   90.00
#
_symmetry.space_group_name_H-M   'P 1'
#
loop_
_entity.id
_entity.type
_entity.pdbx_description
1 polymer ?
#
loop_
_entity_poly.entity_id
_entity_poly.type
_entity_poly.pdbx_seq_one_letter_code
_entity_poly.pdbx_strand_id
1 'polypeptide(L)'
;MRKLILALFTCLSFIVFTSCTTEDIDDTSTILGEWTLTSWTVDAPIDLNNDGTPQSEFSPGCLTDSTINFMDVSNATVFFSSEVTYNTRMENGKVIFMTSCSTDSDRMPTLGEYTINNNSVMIDLEGEAMVLTLSGNTLTMTVPNGFIAKDIDTFETTVMQDITYIFTR
;
A
#
# COMPACT_ATOMS: atom_id res chain seq x y z
N MET A 1 27.78 79.64 16.05
CA MET A 1 28.02 78.77 17.22
C MET A 1 27.11 77.55 17.07
N ARG A 2 27.54 76.49 16.35
CA ARG A 2 28.18 75.25 16.84
C ARG A 2 27.46 74.57 18.02
N LYS A 3 27.12 73.29 17.77
CA LYS A 3 26.78 72.13 18.63
C LYS A 3 25.44 71.54 18.13
N LEU A 4 25.31 70.45 17.37
CA LEU A 4 26.08 69.21 17.10
C LEU A 4 26.26 68.30 18.33
N ILE A 5 25.21 67.53 18.65
CA ILE A 5 25.17 66.24 19.38
C ILE A 5 23.88 65.54 18.90
N LEU A 6 23.89 64.63 17.92
CA LEU A 6 24.21 63.19 17.97
C LEU A 6 23.55 62.42 19.14
N ALA A 7 22.34 61.92 18.91
CA ALA A 7 21.78 60.79 19.64
C ALA A 7 21.06 59.88 18.64
N LEU A 8 21.85 58.95 18.10
CA LEU A 8 21.45 57.72 17.44
C LEU A 8 20.84 56.80 18.51
N PHE A 9 19.68 56.18 18.23
CA PHE A 9 19.37 54.76 18.46
C PHE A 9 17.84 54.50 18.54
N THR A 10 17.44 53.48 17.77
CA THR A 10 16.34 52.52 18.03
C THR A 10 14.89 53.01 18.12
N CYS A 11 14.11 52.67 17.09
CA CYS A 11 13.02 51.70 17.26
C CYS A 11 12.58 51.15 15.90
N LEU A 12 13.23 50.06 15.51
CA LEU A 12 12.84 49.18 14.41
C LEU A 12 11.52 48.51 14.80
N SER A 13 10.39 49.02 14.28
CA SER A 13 9.08 48.42 14.52
C SER A 13 8.95 47.13 13.69
N PHE A 14 9.17 46.01 14.39
CA PHE A 14 8.58 44.69 14.19
C PHE A 14 7.70 44.53 12.94
N ILE A 15 8.29 44.03 11.86
CA ILE A 15 7.55 43.28 10.85
C ILE A 15 7.25 41.93 11.49
N VAL A 16 5.99 41.72 11.85
CA VAL A 16 5.48 40.42 12.30
C VAL A 16 5.44 39.54 11.06
N PHE A 17 6.56 38.87 10.77
CA PHE A 17 6.51 37.67 9.93
C PHE A 17 5.70 36.65 10.73
N THR A 18 4.43 36.51 10.40
CA THR A 18 3.70 35.28 10.66
C THR A 18 4.34 34.21 9.79
N SER A 19 5.50 33.68 10.22
CA SER A 19 5.82 32.32 9.83
C SER A 19 4.72 31.48 10.44
N CYS A 20 3.80 30.98 9.60
CA CYS A 20 3.31 29.64 9.85
C CYS A 20 4.57 28.83 10.06
N THR A 21 4.84 28.50 11.33
CA THR A 21 5.53 27.27 11.60
C THR A 21 4.75 26.25 10.81
N THR A 22 5.36 25.71 9.76
CA THR A 22 5.08 24.33 9.41
C THR A 22 5.26 23.62 10.75
N GLU A 23 4.14 23.37 11.42
CA GLU A 23 4.10 22.27 12.37
C GLU A 23 4.57 21.12 11.51
N ASP A 24 5.85 20.75 11.68
CA ASP A 24 6.30 19.42 11.36
C ASP A 24 5.36 18.53 12.18
N ILE A 25 4.23 18.20 11.55
CA ILE A 25 3.45 17.02 11.91
C ILE A 25 4.50 15.94 11.76
N ASP A 26 4.97 15.49 12.91
CA ASP A 26 5.71 14.26 13.02
C ASP A 26 4.81 13.19 12.38
N ASP A 27 5.04 12.92 11.10
CA ASP A 27 4.23 12.03 10.26
C ASP A 27 4.30 10.57 10.75
N THR A 28 4.93 10.33 11.90
CA THR A 28 4.74 9.16 12.75
C THR A 28 3.39 9.17 13.49
N SER A 29 2.32 9.65 12.82
CA SER A 29 0.96 9.22 13.16
C SER A 29 1.01 7.69 13.24
N THR A 30 0.90 7.18 14.46
CA THR A 30 1.47 5.88 14.81
C THR A 30 0.94 4.81 13.86
N ILE A 31 1.82 4.13 13.12
CA ILE A 31 1.47 3.03 12.20
C ILE A 31 0.64 1.92 12.89
N LEU A 32 0.66 1.92 14.23
CA LEU A 32 -0.07 1.04 15.11
C LEU A 32 -1.54 0.89 14.73
N GLY A 33 -2.04 -0.33 14.93
CA GLY A 33 -3.40 -0.73 14.63
C GLY A 33 -3.51 -1.57 13.37
N GLU A 34 -4.76 -1.85 13.01
CA GLU A 34 -5.13 -2.73 11.90
C GLU A 34 -5.29 -1.92 10.60
N TRP A 35 -4.75 -2.49 9.53
CA TRP A 35 -4.82 -2.00 8.16
C TRP A 35 -5.47 -3.06 7.31
N THR A 36 -6.62 -2.75 6.72
CA THR A 36 -7.41 -3.70 5.93
C THR A 36 -7.14 -3.51 4.46
N LEU A 37 -7.03 -4.62 3.70
CA LEU A 37 -6.91 -4.57 2.25
C LEU A 37 -8.21 -4.01 1.65
N THR A 38 -8.14 -2.89 0.94
CA THR A 38 -9.32 -2.23 0.35
C THR A 38 -9.37 -2.30 -1.16
N SER A 39 -8.22 -2.42 -1.82
CA SER A 39 -8.14 -2.65 -3.25
C SER A 39 -6.79 -3.22 -3.64
N TRP A 40 -6.70 -3.68 -4.88
CA TRP A 40 -5.44 -3.99 -5.53
C TRP A 40 -5.47 -3.51 -6.98
N THR A 41 -4.29 -3.25 -7.52
CA THR A 41 -4.12 -2.74 -8.88
C THR A 41 -3.15 -3.59 -9.69
N VAL A 42 -3.28 -3.51 -11.01
CA VAL A 42 -2.36 -4.08 -11.99
C VAL A 42 -1.95 -3.03 -13.02
N ASP A 43 -0.74 -3.18 -13.56
CA ASP A 43 -0.16 -2.19 -14.47
C ASP A 43 -0.90 -2.09 -15.81
N ALA A 44 -1.23 -3.25 -16.40
CA ALA A 44 -1.99 -3.34 -17.64
C ALA A 44 -3.46 -3.69 -17.34
N PRO A 45 -4.43 -2.86 -17.77
CA PRO A 45 -5.85 -3.11 -17.52
C PRO A 45 -6.31 -4.48 -18.04
N ILE A 46 -7.13 -5.18 -17.25
CA ILE A 46 -7.72 -6.48 -17.59
C ILE A 46 -9.23 -6.48 -17.38
N ASP A 47 -9.95 -7.26 -18.18
CA ASP A 47 -11.41 -7.47 -18.07
C ASP A 47 -11.69 -8.67 -17.15
N LEU A 48 -11.33 -8.55 -15.86
CA LEU A 48 -11.33 -9.66 -14.90
C LEU A 48 -12.74 -10.25 -14.67
N ASN A 49 -13.78 -9.40 -14.74
CA ASN A 49 -15.18 -9.80 -14.56
C ASN A 49 -15.88 -10.16 -15.89
N ASN A 50 -15.17 -10.09 -17.02
CA ASN A 50 -15.65 -10.38 -18.36
C ASN A 50 -16.86 -9.52 -18.82
N ASP A 51 -17.00 -8.29 -18.32
CA ASP A 51 -18.08 -7.38 -18.70
C ASP A 51 -17.80 -6.58 -19.99
N GLY A 52 -16.58 -6.70 -20.52
CA GLY A 52 -16.12 -6.03 -21.74
C GLY A 52 -15.34 -4.74 -21.49
N THR A 53 -15.15 -4.32 -20.24
CA THR A 53 -14.45 -3.08 -19.88
C THR A 53 -13.22 -3.37 -19.02
N PRO A 54 -12.00 -3.34 -19.59
CA PRO A 54 -10.78 -3.53 -18.81
C PRO A 54 -10.60 -2.48 -17.72
N GLN A 55 -10.20 -2.90 -16.53
CA GLN A 55 -9.89 -2.05 -15.37
C GLN A 55 -8.47 -2.35 -14.87
N SER A 56 -7.87 -1.37 -14.18
CA SER A 56 -6.58 -1.55 -13.49
C SER A 56 -6.73 -1.64 -11.97
N GLU A 57 -7.88 -1.31 -11.41
CA GLU A 57 -8.14 -1.36 -9.97
C GLU A 57 -9.34 -2.26 -9.69
N PHE A 58 -9.19 -3.10 -8.66
CA PHE A 58 -10.16 -4.11 -8.28
C PHE A 58 -10.40 -4.08 -6.77
N SER A 59 -11.64 -4.38 -6.38
CA SER A 59 -11.96 -4.68 -4.99
C SER A 59 -11.19 -5.93 -4.51
N PRO A 60 -11.00 -6.12 -3.19
CA PRO A 60 -10.24 -7.24 -2.63
C PRO A 60 -10.84 -8.60 -2.98
N GLY A 61 -12.15 -8.66 -3.23
CA GLY A 61 -12.85 -9.89 -3.59
C GLY A 61 -12.73 -10.93 -2.48
N CYS A 62 -12.05 -12.04 -2.76
CA CYS A 62 -11.83 -13.07 -1.74
C CYS A 62 -10.80 -12.69 -0.67
N LEU A 63 -10.10 -11.58 -0.85
CA LEU A 63 -9.10 -11.07 0.09
C LEU A 63 -9.67 -9.99 1.03
N THR A 64 -10.98 -9.77 1.07
CA THR A 64 -11.63 -8.68 1.83
C THR A 64 -11.27 -8.66 3.31
N ASP A 65 -11.03 -9.81 3.93
CA ASP A 65 -10.68 -9.90 5.35
C ASP A 65 -9.16 -9.94 5.58
N SER A 66 -8.35 -9.58 4.57
CA SER A 66 -6.88 -9.56 4.70
C SER A 66 -6.43 -8.31 5.42
N THR A 67 -5.55 -8.47 6.41
CA THR A 67 -5.12 -7.39 7.30
C THR A 67 -3.62 -7.42 7.59
N ILE A 68 -3.10 -6.25 7.93
CA ILE A 68 -1.80 -6.07 8.58
C ILE A 68 -2.07 -5.33 9.89
N ASN A 69 -1.68 -5.91 11.02
CA ASN A 69 -1.88 -5.31 12.33
C ASN A 69 -0.54 -5.04 13.01
N PHE A 70 -0.20 -3.76 13.20
CA PHE A 70 1.00 -3.32 13.90
C PHE A 70 0.68 -3.23 15.39
N MET A 71 1.20 -4.18 16.17
CA MET A 71 0.79 -4.39 17.57
C MET A 71 1.54 -3.49 18.54
N ASP A 72 2.83 -3.27 18.28
CA ASP A 72 3.72 -2.43 19.09
C ASP A 72 4.81 -1.83 18.19
N VAL A 73 5.88 -1.29 18.79
CA VAL A 73 6.97 -0.58 18.09
C VAL A 73 7.81 -1.44 17.13
N SER A 74 7.74 -2.77 17.24
CA SER A 74 8.58 -3.69 16.47
C SER A 74 7.84 -4.92 15.94
N ASN A 75 6.62 -5.21 16.41
CA ASN A 75 5.91 -6.43 16.05
C ASN A 75 4.64 -6.13 15.23
N ALA A 76 4.43 -6.93 14.19
CA ALA A 76 3.22 -6.89 13.37
C ALA A 76 2.72 -8.31 13.05
N THR A 77 1.43 -8.44 12.74
CA THR A 77 0.87 -9.65 12.16
C THR A 77 0.35 -9.39 10.76
N VAL A 78 0.61 -10.29 9.83
CA VAL A 78 0.10 -10.24 8.45
C VAL A 78 -0.86 -11.41 8.23
N PHE A 79 -2.03 -11.13 7.70
CA PHE A 79 -3.05 -12.14 7.43
C PHE A 79 -3.65 -11.94 6.03
N PHE A 80 -3.58 -12.96 5.18
CA PHE A 80 -4.30 -13.00 3.91
C PHE A 80 -5.45 -14.00 4.03
N SER A 81 -6.68 -13.54 3.80
CA SER A 81 -7.89 -14.34 4.06
C SER A 81 -8.10 -15.49 3.10
N SER A 82 -7.59 -15.39 1.86
CA SER A 82 -7.68 -16.45 0.84
C SER A 82 -6.39 -16.61 0.07
N GLU A 83 -6.19 -17.76 -0.54
CA GLU A 83 -5.33 -17.91 -1.72
C GLU A 83 -6.18 -17.66 -2.96
N VAL A 84 -5.68 -16.84 -3.89
CA VAL A 84 -6.39 -16.50 -5.14
C VAL A 84 -5.61 -17.08 -6.31
N THR A 85 -6.31 -17.81 -7.16
CA THR A 85 -5.78 -18.33 -8.42
C THR A 85 -6.55 -17.72 -9.58
N TYR A 86 -5.81 -17.26 -10.59
CA TYR A 86 -6.36 -16.74 -11.83
C TYR A 86 -6.09 -17.73 -12.95
N ASN A 87 -7.14 -18.05 -13.69
CA ASN A 87 -7.06 -18.85 -14.91
C ASN A 87 -7.64 -18.05 -16.07
N THR A 88 -7.24 -18.42 -17.28
CA THR A 88 -7.78 -17.90 -18.51
C THR A 88 -8.28 -19.01 -19.41
N ARG A 89 -9.13 -18.65 -20.35
CA ARG A 89 -9.51 -19.49 -21.48
C ARG A 89 -9.77 -18.63 -22.71
N MET A 90 -9.41 -19.13 -23.88
CA MET A 90 -9.80 -18.49 -25.14
C MET A 90 -11.22 -18.89 -25.54
N GLU A 91 -12.12 -17.93 -25.64
CA GLU A 91 -13.47 -18.12 -26.15
C GLU A 91 -13.77 -17.11 -27.25
N ASN A 92 -14.10 -17.59 -28.46
CA ASN A 92 -14.41 -16.75 -29.62
C ASN A 92 -13.34 -15.68 -29.94
N GLY A 93 -12.07 -16.01 -29.72
CA GLY A 93 -10.94 -15.09 -29.95
C GLY A 93 -10.73 -14.05 -28.85
N LYS A 94 -11.46 -14.13 -27.73
CA LYS A 94 -11.28 -13.30 -26.54
C LYS A 94 -10.73 -14.13 -25.38
N VAL A 95 -9.82 -13.54 -24.59
CA VAL A 95 -9.37 -14.09 -23.31
C VAL A 95 -10.49 -13.88 -22.28
N ILE A 96 -10.94 -14.96 -21.66
CA ILE A 96 -11.91 -14.98 -20.57
C ILE A 96 -11.17 -15.29 -19.28
N PHE A 97 -11.33 -14.44 -18.25
CA PHE A 97 -10.74 -14.66 -16.93
C PHE A 97 -11.66 -15.49 -16.03
N MET A 98 -11.05 -16.34 -15.21
CA MET A 98 -11.71 -17.14 -14.19
C MET A 98 -10.91 -17.01 -12.89
N THR A 99 -11.57 -16.59 -11.82
CA THR A 99 -10.96 -16.44 -10.50
C THR A 99 -11.49 -17.53 -9.58
N SER A 100 -10.59 -18.21 -8.88
CA SER A 100 -10.94 -19.17 -7.84
C SER A 100 -10.21 -18.82 -6.55
N CYS A 101 -10.88 -19.04 -5.43
CA CYS A 101 -10.36 -18.72 -4.11
C CYS A 101 -10.44 -19.94 -3.21
N SER A 102 -9.37 -20.20 -2.47
CA SER A 102 -9.31 -21.20 -1.43
C SER A 102 -9.07 -20.52 -0.08
N THR A 103 -9.87 -20.91 0.90
CA THR A 103 -9.66 -20.55 2.31
C THR A 103 -9.28 -21.80 3.06
N ASP A 104 -8.39 -21.66 4.04
CA ASP A 104 -8.10 -22.72 5.01
C ASP A 104 -8.71 -22.29 6.34
N SER A 105 -9.53 -23.17 6.94
CA SER A 105 -10.21 -22.89 8.20
C SER A 105 -9.25 -22.71 9.38
N ASP A 106 -8.03 -23.24 9.26
CA ASP A 106 -7.00 -23.17 10.29
C ASP A 106 -5.96 -22.08 10.01
N ARG A 107 -6.20 -21.20 9.02
CA ARG A 107 -5.25 -20.13 8.67
C ARG A 107 -5.09 -19.14 9.83
N MET A 108 -3.85 -18.95 10.26
CA MET A 108 -3.48 -18.02 11.34
C MET A 108 -2.70 -16.83 10.77
N PRO A 109 -2.79 -15.63 11.38
CA PRO A 109 -1.91 -14.53 11.05
C PRO A 109 -0.44 -14.90 11.29
N THR A 110 0.44 -14.51 10.38
CA THR A 110 1.88 -14.68 10.51
C THR A 110 2.44 -13.53 11.33
N LEU A 111 3.15 -13.85 12.42
CA LEU A 111 3.87 -12.87 13.22
C LEU A 111 5.20 -12.50 12.54
N GLY A 112 5.51 -11.22 12.49
CA GLY A 112 6.78 -10.71 11.98
C GLY A 112 7.29 -9.52 12.78
N GLU A 113 8.60 -9.31 12.72
CA GLU A 113 9.21 -8.07 13.19
C GLU A 113 9.19 -7.05 12.06
N TYR A 114 9.04 -5.76 12.38
CA TYR A 114 9.05 -4.72 11.37
C TYR A 114 9.96 -3.56 11.72
N THR A 115 10.42 -2.87 10.69
CA THR A 115 11.18 -1.62 10.80
C THR A 115 10.60 -0.58 9.87
N ILE A 116 10.73 0.69 10.24
CA ILE A 116 10.31 1.82 9.42
C ILE A 116 11.54 2.68 9.14
N ASN A 117 11.72 3.02 7.86
CA ASN A 117 12.73 3.97 7.42
C ASN A 117 12.10 4.96 6.42
N ASN A 118 11.92 6.21 6.86
CA ASN A 118 11.09 7.21 6.20
C ASN A 118 9.67 6.67 5.98
N ASN A 119 9.28 6.48 4.73
CA ASN A 119 7.98 5.95 4.32
C ASN A 119 8.04 4.46 3.96
N SER A 120 9.20 3.81 4.06
CA SER A 120 9.33 2.37 3.79
C SER A 120 9.11 1.58 5.07
N VAL A 121 8.18 0.64 5.04
CA VAL A 121 7.88 -0.30 6.12
C VAL A 121 8.33 -1.68 5.65
N MET A 122 9.24 -2.31 6.38
CA MET A 122 9.73 -3.64 6.08
C MET A 122 9.31 -4.59 7.19
N ILE A 123 8.52 -5.61 6.87
CA ILE A 123 8.11 -6.68 7.79
C ILE A 123 8.89 -7.94 7.42
N ASP A 124 9.61 -8.50 8.37
CA ASP A 124 10.29 -9.79 8.24
C ASP A 124 9.31 -10.92 8.62
N LEU A 125 8.89 -11.69 7.62
CA LEU A 125 8.04 -12.86 7.76
C LEU A 125 8.91 -14.10 7.57
N GLU A 126 9.42 -14.65 8.67
CA GLU A 126 10.22 -15.89 8.69
C GLU A 126 11.48 -15.86 7.78
N GLY A 127 12.10 -14.70 7.62
CA GLY A 127 13.29 -14.49 6.77
C GLY A 127 12.98 -13.92 5.38
N GLU A 128 11.70 -13.73 5.05
CA GLU A 128 11.27 -13.05 3.83
C GLU A 128 10.77 -11.62 4.13
N ALA A 129 11.35 -10.64 3.42
CA ALA A 129 11.00 -9.25 3.61
C ALA A 129 9.78 -8.84 2.78
N MET A 130 8.69 -8.49 3.47
CA MET A 130 7.54 -7.79 2.91
C MET A 130 7.80 -6.28 2.98
N VAL A 131 7.86 -5.60 1.84
CA VAL A 131 8.15 -4.16 1.77
C VAL A 131 6.89 -3.40 1.37
N LEU A 132 6.49 -2.44 2.21
CA LEU A 132 5.37 -1.54 1.99
C LEU A 132 5.82 -0.09 1.96
N THR A 133 5.05 0.76 1.28
CA THR A 133 5.19 2.22 1.35
C THR A 133 4.02 2.82 2.11
N LEU A 134 4.31 3.62 3.12
CA LEU A 134 3.35 4.36 3.93
C LEU A 134 3.17 5.77 3.37
N SER A 135 1.91 6.17 3.13
CA SER A 135 1.54 7.52 2.72
C SER A 135 0.20 7.88 3.36
N GLY A 136 0.23 8.71 4.41
CA GLY A 136 -0.96 9.03 5.19
C GLY A 136 -1.62 7.79 5.81
N ASN A 137 -2.90 7.55 5.48
CA ASN A 137 -3.66 6.37 5.91
C ASN A 137 -3.64 5.23 4.87
N THR A 138 -2.61 5.18 4.01
CA THR A 138 -2.45 4.11 3.00
C THR A 138 -1.10 3.41 3.15
N LEU A 139 -1.13 2.08 3.15
CA LEU A 139 0.02 1.20 2.95
C LEU A 139 -0.09 0.51 1.59
N THR A 140 0.96 0.60 0.77
CA THR A 140 0.99 -0.06 -0.54
C THR A 140 2.10 -1.09 -0.62
N MET A 141 1.79 -2.29 -1.08
CA MET A 141 2.76 -3.35 -1.34
C MET A 141 2.72 -3.75 -2.81
N THR A 142 3.83 -3.60 -3.54
CA THR A 142 3.96 -4.09 -4.92
C THR A 142 4.66 -5.44 -4.91
N VAL A 143 4.04 -6.44 -5.52
CA VAL A 143 4.59 -7.79 -5.71
C VAL A 143 4.92 -7.95 -7.20
N PRO A 144 6.21 -7.98 -7.57
CA PRO A 144 6.62 -8.20 -8.94
C PRO A 144 6.12 -9.54 -9.49
N ASN A 145 5.55 -9.53 -10.69
CA ASN A 145 4.89 -10.70 -11.28
C ASN A 145 3.86 -11.37 -10.36
N GLY A 146 3.23 -10.63 -9.43
CA GLY A 146 2.29 -11.21 -8.48
C GLY A 146 0.91 -11.52 -9.05
N PHE A 147 0.53 -10.96 -10.20
CA PHE A 147 -0.64 -11.39 -10.95
C PHE A 147 -0.22 -12.37 -12.06
N ILE A 148 -0.53 -13.65 -11.87
CA ILE A 148 -0.25 -14.72 -12.83
C ILE A 148 -1.55 -15.42 -13.18
N ALA A 149 -1.92 -15.37 -14.46
CA ALA A 149 -3.04 -16.12 -14.99
C ALA A 149 -2.55 -17.18 -15.99
N LYS A 150 -3.10 -18.40 -15.89
CA LYS A 150 -2.73 -19.54 -16.74
C LYS A 150 -3.91 -20.03 -17.55
N ASP A 151 -3.66 -20.49 -18.77
CA ASP A 151 -4.69 -21.15 -19.56
C ASP A 151 -5.11 -22.46 -18.87
N ILE A 152 -6.42 -22.68 -18.75
CA ILE A 152 -6.95 -23.84 -18.02
C ILE A 152 -6.73 -25.17 -18.76
N ASP A 153 -6.57 -25.11 -20.09
CA ASP A 153 -6.41 -26.30 -20.93
C ASP A 153 -4.91 -26.62 -21.13
N THR A 154 -4.05 -25.61 -21.34
CA THR A 154 -2.62 -25.81 -21.61
C THR A 154 -1.70 -25.62 -20.39
N PHE A 155 -2.18 -24.98 -19.32
CA PHE A 155 -1.40 -24.55 -18.15
C PHE A 155 -0.28 -23.53 -18.45
N GLU A 156 -0.22 -23.00 -19.67
CA GLU A 156 0.73 -21.95 -20.02
C GLU A 156 0.35 -20.62 -19.39
N THR A 157 1.34 -19.84 -18.97
CA THR A 157 1.12 -18.47 -18.49
C THR A 157 0.66 -17.58 -19.64
N THR A 158 -0.53 -17.02 -19.53
CA THR A 158 -1.14 -16.14 -20.54
C THR A 158 -0.98 -14.67 -20.16
N VAL A 159 -1.02 -14.37 -18.87
CA VAL A 159 -0.82 -13.02 -18.33
C VAL A 159 0.11 -13.11 -17.12
N MET A 160 1.10 -12.23 -17.09
CA MET A 160 2.00 -12.06 -15.97
C MET A 160 2.33 -10.58 -15.84
N GLN A 161 2.04 -10.00 -14.68
CA GLN A 161 2.31 -8.59 -14.39
C GLN A 161 2.38 -8.36 -12.89
N ASP A 162 2.84 -7.17 -12.53
CA ASP A 162 2.91 -6.75 -11.13
C ASP A 162 1.51 -6.53 -10.57
N ILE A 163 1.37 -6.79 -9.28
CA ILE A 163 0.17 -6.47 -8.51
C ILE A 163 0.57 -5.54 -7.37
N THR A 164 -0.23 -4.50 -7.14
CA THR A 164 -0.05 -3.61 -5.99
C THR A 164 -1.27 -3.73 -5.07
N TYR A 165 -1.05 -4.17 -3.84
CA TYR A 165 -2.06 -4.23 -2.80
C TYR A 165 -2.13 -2.92 -2.03
N ILE A 166 -3.34 -2.44 -1.74
CA ILE A 166 -3.60 -1.17 -1.06
C ILE A 166 -4.36 -1.48 0.23
N PHE A 167 -3.70 -1.24 1.36
CA PHE A 167 -4.29 -1.35 2.69
C PHE A 167 -4.58 0.04 3.24
N THR A 168 -5.71 0.20 3.92
CA THR A 168 -6.08 1.45 4.58
C THR A 168 -6.52 1.21 6.02
N ARG A 169 -6.36 2.25 6.83
CA ARG A 169 -6.82 2.32 8.22
C ARG A 169 -8.17 3.02 8.34
#